data_AF-A0A6J6D7Y7-F1
#
_entry.id   AF-A0A6J6D7Y7-F1
#
_cell.length_a   1.000
_cell.length_b   1.000
_cell.length_c   1.000
_cell.angle_alpha   90.00
_cell.angle_beta   90.00
_cell.angle_gamma   90.00
#
_symmetry.space_group_name_H-M   'P 1'
#
loop_
_entity.id
_entity.type
_entity.pdbx_description
1 polymer ?
#
loop_
_entity_poly.entity_id
_entity_poly.type
_entity_poly.pdbx_seq_one_letter_code
_entity_poly.pdbx_strand_id
1 'polypeptide(L)'
;MAARVHITQELGIDPHSNPSPWLAAFASFGTFATGAAIPLIPYILGFASLPLSLAVGGLGLLLAGGLSARFTRKSYFKSATRQLLFGSIAVAATYLVGMLLGVREF
;
A
#
# COMPACT_ATOMS: atom_id res chain seq x y z
N MET A 1 -2.66 27.48 31.40
CA MET A 1 -2.14 27.77 30.05
C MET A 1 -0.72 27.26 29.82
N ALA A 2 0.19 27.32 30.81
CA ALA A 2 1.59 26.85 30.66
C ALA A 2 1.77 25.34 30.35
N ALA A 3 0.97 24.45 30.95
CA ALA A 3 1.05 23.00 30.68
C ALA A 3 0.58 22.63 29.26
N ARG A 4 -0.40 23.37 28.71
CA ARG A 4 -0.93 23.14 27.36
C ARG A 4 0.08 23.51 26.27
N VAL A 5 0.81 24.61 26.47
CA VAL A 5 1.88 25.05 25.55
C VAL A 5 3.06 24.07 25.55
N HIS A 6 3.43 23.52 26.72
CA HIS A 6 4.45 22.46 26.80
C HIS A 6 4.01 21.17 26.09
N ILE A 7 2.75 20.74 26.19
CA ILE A 7 2.25 19.55 25.48
C ILE A 7 2.30 19.73 23.95
N THR A 8 1.94 20.91 23.44
CA THR A 8 2.05 21.19 21.99
C THR A 8 3.52 21.23 21.53
N GLN A 9 4.43 21.77 22.35
CA GLN A 9 5.86 21.84 22.03
C GLN A 9 6.61 20.52 22.18
N GLU A 10 6.23 19.67 23.14
CA GLU A 10 6.88 18.37 23.38
C GLU A 10 6.30 17.24 22.50
N LEU A 11 4.99 17.25 22.27
CA LEU A 11 4.32 16.20 21.49
C LEU A 11 4.16 16.57 20.01
N GLY A 12 4.30 17.85 19.65
CA GLY A 12 4.15 18.34 18.27
C GLY A 12 2.72 18.20 17.70
N ILE A 13 1.76 17.79 18.52
CA ILE A 13 0.35 17.63 18.15
C ILE A 13 -0.36 18.93 18.51
N ASP A 14 -0.86 19.65 17.50
CA ASP A 14 -1.76 20.78 17.69
C ASP A 14 -3.14 20.23 18.10
N PRO A 15 -3.63 20.50 19.33
CA PRO A 15 -4.95 20.05 19.77
C PRO A 15 -6.11 20.61 18.93
N HIS A 16 -5.85 21.63 18.10
CA HIS A 16 -6.83 22.22 17.20
C HIS A 16 -6.79 21.65 15.78
N SER A 17 -5.72 20.93 15.39
CA SER A 17 -5.73 20.14 14.16
C SER A 17 -6.37 18.79 14.48
N ASN A 18 -7.70 18.69 14.36
CA ASN A 18 -8.38 17.40 14.39
C ASN A 18 -8.36 16.80 12.97
N PRO A 19 -7.42 15.90 12.62
CA PRO A 19 -7.52 15.17 11.36
C PRO A 19 -8.87 14.44 11.35
N SER A 20 -9.71 14.72 10.34
CA SER A 20 -11.05 14.14 10.24
C SER A 20 -10.95 12.60 10.11
N PRO A 21 -11.46 11.83 11.09
CA PRO A 21 -11.36 10.36 11.07
C PRO A 21 -12.13 9.78 9.89
N TRP A 22 -13.26 10.39 9.52
CA TRP A 22 -14.04 10.01 8.34
C TRP A 22 -13.26 10.23 7.05
N LEU A 23 -12.60 11.38 6.92
CA LEU A 23 -11.78 11.67 5.74
C LEU A 23 -10.64 10.65 5.60
N ALA A 24 -9.95 10.35 6.70
CA ALA A 24 -8.88 9.35 6.71
C ALA A 24 -9.43 7.96 6.30
N ALA A 25 -10.55 7.53 6.86
CA ALA A 25 -11.15 6.23 6.55
C ALA A 25 -11.52 6.10 5.06
N PHE A 26 -12.24 7.07 4.50
CA PHE A 26 -12.65 7.02 3.09
C PHE A 26 -11.48 7.20 2.12
N ALA A 27 -10.51 8.06 2.45
CA ALA A 27 -9.31 8.21 1.64
C ALA A 27 -8.46 6.93 1.62
N SER A 28 -8.27 6.28 2.77
CA SER A 28 -7.57 5.00 2.87
C SER A 28 -8.32 3.88 2.15
N PHE A 29 -9.64 3.79 2.33
CA PHE A 29 -10.46 2.80 1.60
C PHE A 29 -10.33 2.97 0.09
N GLY A 30 -10.50 4.20 -0.43
CA GLY A 30 -10.41 4.48 -1.86
C GLY A 30 -9.03 4.16 -2.43
N THR A 31 -7.96 4.54 -1.73
CA THR A 31 -6.58 4.25 -2.17
C THR A 31 -6.26 2.76 -2.14
N PHE A 32 -6.71 2.02 -1.11
CA PHE A 32 -6.53 0.57 -1.05
C PHE A 32 -7.35 -0.17 -2.10
N ALA A 33 -8.63 0.16 -2.26
CA ALA A 33 -9.50 -0.48 -3.24
C ALA A 33 -8.97 -0.27 -4.67
N THR A 34 -8.54 0.95 -4.99
CA THR A 34 -7.96 1.26 -6.30
C THR A 34 -6.64 0.51 -6.51
N GLY A 35 -5.77 0.47 -5.50
CA GLY A 35 -4.51 -0.28 -5.57
C GLY A 35 -4.71 -1.79 -5.73
N ALA A 36 -5.69 -2.36 -5.04
CA ALA A 36 -6.03 -3.78 -5.10
C ALA A 36 -6.61 -4.19 -6.46
N ALA A 37 -7.26 -3.26 -7.18
CA ALA A 37 -7.78 -3.52 -8.52
C ALA A 37 -6.68 -3.72 -9.58
N ILE A 38 -5.50 -3.12 -9.41
CA ILE A 38 -4.41 -3.14 -10.39
C ILE A 38 -4.01 -4.57 -10.82
N PRO A 39 -3.64 -5.50 -9.91
CA PRO A 39 -3.31 -6.88 -10.30
C PRO A 39 -4.50 -7.68 -10.84
N LEU A 40 -5.75 -7.19 -10.70
CA LEU A 40 -6.94 -7.84 -11.23
C LEU A 40 -7.22 -7.47 -12.69
N ILE A 41 -6.59 -6.40 -13.22
CA ILE A 41 -6.83 -5.90 -14.58
C ILE A 41 -6.71 -7.02 -15.63
N PRO A 42 -5.66 -7.87 -15.64
CA PRO A 42 -5.56 -8.93 -16.63
C PRO A 42 -6.73 -9.92 -16.58
N TYR A 43 -7.17 -10.30 -15.38
CA TYR A 43 -8.30 -11.21 -15.20
C TYR A 43 -9.62 -10.59 -15.68
N ILE A 44 -9.85 -9.31 -15.40
CA ILE A 44 -11.03 -8.56 -15.87
C ILE A 44 -11.05 -8.49 -17.40
N LEU A 45 -9.87 -8.40 -18.03
CA LEU A 45 -9.72 -8.43 -19.49
C LEU A 45 -9.79 -9.85 -20.09
N GLY A 46 -10.01 -10.89 -19.28
CA GLY A 46 -10.17 -12.27 -19.73
C GLY A 46 -8.87 -13.09 -19.77
N PHE A 47 -7.74 -12.57 -19.28
CA PHE A 47 -6.49 -13.31 -19.20
C PHE A 47 -6.40 -14.12 -17.90
N ALA A 48 -6.49 -15.44 -18.00
CA ALA A 48 -6.24 -16.37 -16.88
C ALA A 48 -4.74 -16.65 -16.69
N SER A 49 -3.93 -15.61 -16.45
CA SER A 49 -2.46 -15.72 -16.37
C SER A 49 -1.91 -15.09 -15.09
N LEU A 50 -1.51 -15.94 -14.15
CA LEU A 50 -0.88 -15.51 -12.90
C LEU A 50 0.39 -14.67 -13.15
N PRO A 51 1.34 -15.05 -14.04
CA PRO A 51 2.52 -14.23 -14.31
C PRO A 51 2.17 -12.83 -14.82
N LEU A 52 1.14 -12.71 -15.65
CA LEU A 52 0.70 -11.41 -16.17
C LEU A 52 0.13 -10.53 -15.06
N SER A 53 -0.71 -11.09 -14.19
CA SER A 53 -1.26 -10.39 -13.02
C SER A 53 -0.17 -9.98 -12.02
N LEU A 54 0.85 -10.83 -11.81
CA LEU A 54 2.02 -10.49 -11.00
C LEU A 54 2.84 -9.36 -11.62
N ALA A 55 3.02 -9.35 -12.94
CA ALA A 55 3.74 -8.27 -13.63
C ALA A 55 3.00 -6.94 -13.51
N VAL A 56 1.68 -6.93 -13.73
CA VAL A 56 0.85 -5.72 -13.59
C VAL A 56 0.83 -5.23 -12.14
N GLY A 57 0.66 -6.14 -11.18
CA GLY A 57 0.74 -5.80 -9.75
C GLY A 57 2.12 -5.27 -9.35
N GLY A 58 3.20 -5.89 -9.85
CA GLY A 58 4.58 -5.45 -9.62
C GLY A 58 4.85 -4.04 -10.17
N LEU A 59 4.37 -3.74 -11.38
CA LEU A 59 4.42 -2.37 -11.93
C LEU A 59 3.63 -1.39 -11.05
N GLY A 60 2.45 -1.78 -10.58
CA GLY A 60 1.67 -0.98 -9.62
C GLY A 60 2.44 -0.66 -8.35
N LEU A 61 3.12 -1.64 -7.75
CA LEU A 61 3.95 -1.47 -6.55
C LEU A 61 5.15 -0.55 -6.81
N LEU A 62 5.83 -0.71 -7.93
CA LEU A 62 6.95 0.15 -8.32
C LEU A 62 6.50 1.61 -8.49
N LEU A 63 5.36 1.83 -9.16
CA LEU A 63 4.79 3.17 -9.34
C LEU A 63 4.34 3.79 -8.02
N ALA A 64 3.63 3.04 -7.16
CA ALA A 64 3.20 3.52 -5.85
C ALA A 64 4.39 3.86 -4.95
N GLY A 65 5.38 2.96 -4.88
CA GLY A 65 6.60 3.16 -4.11
C GLY A 65 7.41 4.37 -4.62
N GLY A 66 7.55 4.51 -5.94
CA GLY A 66 8.16 5.67 -6.57
C GLY A 66 7.42 6.97 -6.26
N LEU A 67 6.10 6.99 -6.41
CA LEU A 67 5.28 8.18 -6.14
C LEU A 67 5.35 8.60 -4.66
N SER A 68 5.37 7.65 -3.73
CA SER A 68 5.54 7.92 -2.30
C SER A 68 6.88 8.61 -1.96
N ALA A 69 7.91 8.44 -2.80
CA ALA A 69 9.22 9.05 -2.62
C ALA A 69 9.13 10.59 -2.71
N ARG A 70 8.18 11.11 -3.50
CA ARG A 70 7.92 12.56 -3.64
C ARG A 70 7.57 13.21 -2.30
N PHE A 71 6.78 12.51 -1.47
CA PHE A 71 6.36 13.02 -0.16
C PHE A 71 7.39 12.80 0.93
N THR A 72 8.26 11.79 0.78
CA THR A 72 9.25 11.43 1.79
C THR A 72 10.65 12.00 1.55
N ARG A 73 10.85 12.74 0.44
CA ARG A 73 12.17 13.27 -0.01
C ARG A 73 13.27 12.20 -0.07
N LYS A 74 12.89 10.94 -0.28
CA LYS A 74 13.80 9.80 -0.46
C LYS A 74 14.04 9.54 -1.95
N SER A 75 15.06 8.75 -2.26
CA SER A 75 15.29 8.28 -3.64
C SER A 75 14.07 7.49 -4.16
N TYR A 76 13.61 7.85 -5.36
CA TYR A 76 12.53 7.17 -6.08
C TYR A 76 12.81 5.68 -6.25
N PHE A 77 13.99 5.34 -6.76
CA PHE A 77 14.41 3.95 -6.98
C PHE A 77 14.42 3.15 -5.68
N LYS A 78 15.03 3.68 -4.61
CA LYS A 78 15.06 2.98 -3.31
C LYS A 78 13.66 2.76 -2.73
N SER A 79 12.73 3.69 -2.95
CA SER A 79 11.36 3.57 -2.44
C SER A 79 10.51 2.61 -3.29
N ALA A 80 10.65 2.65 -4.61
CA ALA A 80 10.01 1.70 -5.53
C ALA A 80 10.46 0.27 -5.26
N THR A 81 11.78 0.01 -5.21
CA THR A 81 12.31 -1.33 -4.97
C THR A 81 11.94 -1.85 -3.58
N ARG A 82 11.94 -0.99 -2.56
CA ARG A 82 11.47 -1.35 -1.22
C ARG A 82 10.00 -1.76 -1.23
N GLN A 83 9.14 -1.02 -1.93
CA GLN A 83 7.73 -1.33 -2.04
C GLN A 83 7.49 -2.65 -2.78
N LEU A 84 8.21 -2.88 -3.88
CA LEU A 84 8.15 -4.13 -4.61
C LEU A 84 8.58 -5.31 -3.72
N LEU A 85 9.68 -5.17 -2.96
CA LEU A 85 10.17 -6.21 -2.06
C LEU A 85 9.13 -6.60 -1.01
N PHE A 86 8.56 -5.62 -0.29
CA PHE A 86 7.51 -5.92 0.71
C PHE A 86 6.25 -6.50 0.08
N GLY A 87 5.85 -6.02 -1.10
CA GLY A 87 4.72 -6.58 -1.84
C GLY A 87 4.97 -8.03 -2.26
N SER A 88 6.17 -8.36 -2.75
CA SER A 88 6.56 -9.73 -3.09
C SER A 88 6.57 -10.65 -1.88
N ILE A 89 7.03 -10.18 -0.72
CA ILE A 89 6.96 -10.95 0.54
C ILE A 89 5.51 -11.23 0.91
N ALA A 90 4.63 -10.23 0.83
CA ALA A 90 3.21 -10.41 1.13
C ALA A 90 2.55 -11.41 0.18
N VAL A 91 2.80 -11.31 -1.13
CA VAL A 91 2.30 -12.25 -2.13
C VAL A 91 2.81 -13.66 -1.89
N ALA A 92 4.11 -13.82 -1.59
CA ALA A 92 4.69 -15.13 -1.30
C ALA A 92 4.07 -15.75 -0.04
N ALA A 93 3.85 -14.95 1.01
CA ALA A 93 3.22 -15.41 2.24
C ALA A 93 1.77 -15.85 2.01
N THR A 94 0.96 -15.06 1.28
CA THR A 94 -0.44 -15.43 1.00
C THR A 94 -0.54 -16.65 0.09
N TYR A 95 0.34 -16.75 -0.91
CA TYR A 95 0.42 -17.92 -1.78
C TYR A 95 0.81 -19.19 -1.02
N LEU A 96 1.79 -19.09 -0.10
CA LEU A 96 2.20 -20.20 0.75
C LEU A 96 1.07 -20.66 1.67
N VAL A 97 0.33 -19.73 2.28
CA VAL A 97 -0.85 -20.06 3.09
C VAL A 97 -1.89 -20.80 2.24
N GLY A 98 -2.19 -20.31 1.03
CA GLY A 98 -3.10 -21.01 0.11
C GLY A 98 -2.63 -22.42 -0.21
N MET A 99 -1.33 -22.60 -0.46
CA MET A 99 -0.73 -23.90 -0.73
C MET A 99 -0.83 -24.86 0.47
N LEU A 100 -0.58 -24.36 1.69
CA LEU A 100 -0.68 -25.14 2.93
C LEU A 100 -2.12 -25.56 3.25
N LEU A 101 -3.10 -24.71 2.92
CA LEU A 101 -4.52 -25.00 3.06
C LEU A 101 -5.06 -25.92 1.96
N GLY A 102 -4.22 -26.35 1.03
CA GLY A 102 -4.63 -27.26 -0.04
C GLY A 102 -5.48 -26.60 -1.11
N VAL A 103 -5.39 -25.27 -1.27
CA VAL A 103 -5.93 -24.54 -2.43
C VAL A 103 -5.04 -24.86 -3.63
N ARG A 104 -5.15 -26.09 -4.11
CA ARG A 104 -4.57 -26.59 -5.35
C ARG A 104 -5.75 -26.67 -6.31
N GLU A 105 -5.84 -25.72 -7.23
CA GLU A 105 -6.84 -25.77 -8.30
C GLU A 105 -6.64 -27.06 -9.12
N PHE A 106 -7.75 -27.69 -9.51
CA PHE A 106 -7.84 -28.78 -10.48
C PHE A 106 -7.48 -28.31 -11.89
#